data_AF-A0A6L8T624-F1
#
_entry.id   AF-A0A6L8T624-F1
#
_cell.length_a   1.000
_cell.length_b   1.000
_cell.length_c   1.000
_cell.angle_alpha   90.00
_cell.angle_beta   90.00
_cell.angle_gamma   90.00
#
_symmetry.space_group_name_H-M   'P 1'
#
loop_
_entity.id
_entity.type
_entity.pdbx_description
1 polymer ?
#
loop_
_entity_poly.entity_id
_entity_poly.type
_entity_poly.pdbx_seq_one_letter_code
_entity_poly.pdbx_strand_id
1 'polypeptide(L)'
;MLRILSSSQLEGYVIKGRGGPPWELLAGTVAKIQQDGEALLVCISGSNIENGMIKTRTAKVVFVDDYGEYRKMLKTRVVASKIQIGSYISVLCKIKAQERIAADFKYSGLWNFSGYKGKMSVIIGNTPFLRTADDGALIAEFLDKDRAHEVLYSRIVRFSGEEIKKAASLYMTGQSRSVCICGPRIRNIKEKTDEKGFKSRDISYYECRAFETLPF
;
A
#
# COMPACT_ATOMS: atom_id res chain seq x y z
N MET A 1 5.78 6.25 -10.25
CA MET A 1 6.31 4.89 -10.33
C MET A 1 5.15 3.94 -10.19
N LEU A 2 5.13 2.80 -10.89
CA LEU A 2 4.00 1.85 -10.85
C LEU A 2 4.28 0.60 -9.99
N ARG A 3 5.52 0.12 -10.00
CA ARG A 3 5.96 -1.05 -9.23
C ARG A 3 6.60 -0.57 -7.93
N ILE A 4 6.04 -0.96 -6.79
CA ILE A 4 6.60 -0.68 -5.46
C ILE A 4 7.62 -1.76 -5.10
N LEU A 5 7.20 -3.03 -5.14
CA LEU A 5 8.08 -4.17 -4.85
C LEU A 5 8.09 -5.13 -6.02
N SER A 6 9.30 -5.48 -6.46
CA SER A 6 9.57 -6.52 -7.44
C SER A 6 9.52 -7.92 -6.81
N SER A 7 9.56 -8.94 -7.67
CA SER A 7 9.55 -10.34 -7.22
C SER A 7 10.76 -10.75 -6.38
N SER A 8 11.92 -10.15 -6.61
CA SER A 8 13.12 -10.40 -5.79
C SER A 8 12.97 -9.77 -4.40
N GLN A 9 12.39 -8.58 -4.30
CA GLN A 9 12.15 -7.90 -3.02
C GLN A 9 11.06 -8.60 -2.19
N LEU A 10 10.07 -9.23 -2.82
CA LEU A 10 9.02 -10.01 -2.13
C LEU A 10 9.43 -11.45 -1.83
N GLU A 11 10.55 -11.92 -2.37
CA GLU A 11 11.01 -13.28 -2.19
C GLU A 11 11.30 -13.58 -0.72
N GLY A 12 10.60 -14.58 -0.19
CA GLY A 12 10.74 -15.02 1.20
C GLY A 12 9.91 -14.25 2.22
N TYR A 13 9.21 -13.20 1.79
CA TYR A 13 8.18 -12.51 2.59
C TYR A 13 6.76 -12.92 2.18
N VAL A 14 6.59 -13.38 0.94
CA VAL A 14 5.35 -13.99 0.45
C VAL A 14 5.58 -15.49 0.30
N ILE A 15 4.81 -16.29 1.03
CA ILE A 15 4.89 -17.76 0.93
C ILE A 15 4.44 -18.16 -0.48
N LYS A 16 5.39 -18.66 -1.26
CA LYS A 16 5.13 -19.38 -2.51
C LYS A 16 5.00 -20.86 -2.13
N GLY A 17 3.99 -21.57 -2.64
CA GLY A 17 4.10 -23.02 -2.74
C GLY A 17 5.37 -23.39 -3.51
N ARG A 18 5.90 -24.63 -3.38
CA ARG A 18 7.06 -25.05 -4.21
C ARG A 18 6.74 -24.80 -5.69
N GLY A 19 7.61 -24.05 -6.39
CA GLY A 19 7.39 -23.67 -7.79
C GLY A 19 6.27 -22.62 -8.02
N GLY A 20 5.81 -21.94 -6.97
CA GLY A 20 4.75 -20.92 -7.07
C GLY A 20 5.17 -19.69 -7.89
N PRO A 21 4.19 -18.95 -8.44
CA PRO A 21 4.47 -17.82 -9.35
C PRO A 21 5.25 -16.68 -8.67
N PRO A 22 5.97 -15.85 -9.45
CA PRO A 22 6.50 -14.59 -8.96
C PRO A 22 5.38 -13.64 -8.52
N TRP A 23 5.73 -12.71 -7.63
CA TRP A 23 4.80 -11.72 -7.08
C TRP A 23 5.31 -10.30 -7.31
N GLU A 24 4.40 -9.34 -7.45
CA GLU A 24 4.72 -7.91 -7.50
C GLU A 24 3.72 -7.14 -6.65
N LEU A 25 4.18 -6.10 -5.97
CA LEU A 25 3.31 -5.08 -5.38
C LEU A 25 3.34 -3.85 -6.28
N LEU A 26 2.19 -3.53 -6.85
CA LEU A 26 2.00 -2.35 -7.69
C LEU A 26 1.21 -1.29 -6.93
N ALA A 27 1.36 -0.03 -7.31
CA ALA A 27 0.40 0.99 -6.95
C ALA A 27 0.39 2.13 -7.97
N GLY A 28 -0.79 2.73 -8.15
CA GLY A 28 -1.01 3.79 -9.11
C GLY A 28 -2.47 4.17 -9.24
N THR A 29 -2.75 5.05 -10.20
CA THR A 29 -4.09 5.56 -10.48
C THR A 29 -4.77 4.69 -11.53
N VAL A 30 -6.02 4.30 -11.26
CA VAL A 30 -6.86 3.53 -12.18
C VAL A 30 -7.15 4.36 -13.42
N ALA A 31 -6.63 3.92 -14.55
CA ALA A 31 -6.77 4.60 -15.85
C ALA A 31 -7.94 4.03 -16.67
N LYS A 32 -8.25 2.74 -16.51
CA LYS A 32 -9.33 2.06 -17.24
C LYS A 32 -9.86 0.89 -16.42
N ILE A 33 -11.16 0.64 -16.51
CA ILE A 33 -11.83 -0.55 -16.00
C ILE A 33 -12.62 -1.16 -17.16
N GLN A 34 -12.48 -2.46 -17.39
CA GLN A 34 -13.16 -3.18 -18.47
C GLN A 34 -13.56 -4.57 -17.99
N GLN A 35 -14.81 -4.96 -18.23
CA GLN A 35 -15.25 -6.33 -18.02
C GLN A 35 -14.86 -7.21 -19.22
N ASP A 36 -14.35 -8.41 -18.94
CA ASP A 36 -13.89 -9.38 -19.94
C ASP A 36 -14.34 -10.78 -19.53
N GLY A 37 -15.56 -11.15 -19.97
CA GLY A 37 -16.25 -12.34 -19.49
C GLY A 37 -16.43 -12.33 -17.97
N GLU A 38 -15.88 -13.36 -17.31
CA GLU A 38 -15.89 -13.48 -15.85
C GLU A 38 -14.79 -12.67 -15.14
N ALA A 39 -13.84 -12.10 -15.88
CA ALA A 39 -12.77 -11.28 -15.31
C ALA A 39 -13.12 -9.79 -15.37
N LEU A 40 -12.55 -9.03 -14.44
CA LEU A 40 -12.52 -7.58 -14.47
C LEU A 40 -11.07 -7.10 -14.68
N LEU A 41 -10.84 -6.43 -15.79
CA LEU A 41 -9.55 -5.85 -16.15
C LEU A 41 -9.46 -4.43 -15.63
N VAL A 42 -8.43 -4.14 -14.84
CA VAL A 42 -8.16 -2.81 -14.31
C VAL A 42 -6.77 -2.39 -14.76
N CYS A 43 -6.68 -1.30 -15.52
CA CYS A 43 -5.41 -0.69 -15.89
C CYS A 43 -5.02 0.33 -14.83
N ILE A 44 -3.82 0.16 -14.27
CA ILE A 44 -3.25 1.06 -13.27
C ILE A 44 -2.05 1.76 -13.90
N SER A 45 -2.01 3.09 -13.75
CA SER A 45 -0.96 3.94 -14.29
C SER A 45 -0.16 4.60 -13.17
N GLY A 46 1.14 4.77 -13.41
CA GLY A 46 2.03 5.49 -12.51
C GLY A 46 3.11 6.20 -13.31
N SER A 47 3.31 7.47 -13.00
CA SER A 47 4.27 8.33 -13.70
C SER A 47 5.57 8.49 -12.92
N ASN A 48 6.70 8.76 -13.54
CA ASN A 48 7.93 9.16 -12.85
C ASN A 48 8.70 10.16 -13.70
N ILE A 49 9.50 11.01 -13.05
CA ILE A 49 10.41 11.91 -13.77
C ILE A 49 11.72 11.16 -14.00
N GLU A 50 12.05 10.92 -15.26
CA GLU A 50 13.31 10.33 -15.70
C GLU A 50 14.00 11.31 -16.64
N ASN A 51 15.21 11.76 -16.31
CA ASN A 51 16.00 12.73 -17.09
C ASN A 51 15.21 14.02 -17.44
N GLY A 52 14.46 14.55 -16.47
CA GLY A 52 13.65 15.77 -16.67
C GLY A 52 12.34 15.58 -17.45
N MET A 53 12.02 14.35 -17.89
CA MET A 53 10.77 14.04 -18.60
C MET A 53 9.83 13.19 -17.74
N ILE A 54 8.53 13.50 -17.78
CA ILE A 54 7.50 12.65 -17.16
C ILE A 54 7.27 11.43 -18.05
N LYS A 55 7.60 10.24 -17.55
CA LYS A 55 7.26 8.96 -18.17
C LYS A 55 6.09 8.31 -17.45
N THR A 56 5.03 8.01 -18.17
CA THR A 56 3.87 7.28 -17.66
C THR A 56 4.01 5.80 -18.00
N ARG A 57 3.89 4.93 -16.99
CA ARG A 57 3.85 3.48 -17.16
C ARG A 57 2.47 2.96 -16.79
N THR A 58 1.94 2.03 -17.56
CA THR A 58 0.62 1.42 -17.33
C THR A 58 0.75 -0.10 -17.23
N ALA A 59 0.07 -0.71 -16.28
CA ALA A 59 -0.08 -2.16 -16.16
C ALA A 59 -1.54 -2.55 -16.19
N LYS A 60 -1.86 -3.57 -16.99
CA LYS A 60 -3.13 -4.29 -16.94
C LYS A 60 -3.06 -5.29 -15.79
N VAL A 61 -4.06 -5.26 -14.91
CA VAL A 61 -4.23 -6.20 -13.79
C VAL A 61 -5.59 -6.89 -13.94
N VAL A 62 -5.57 -8.22 -13.82
CA VAL A 62 -6.75 -9.08 -13.99
C VAL A 62 -7.31 -9.42 -12.62
N PHE A 63 -8.55 -9.03 -12.35
CA PHE A 63 -9.31 -9.43 -11.17
C PHE A 63 -10.27 -10.54 -11.58
N VAL A 64 -9.98 -11.76 -11.14
CA VAL A 64 -10.84 -12.93 -11.40
C VAL A 64 -11.79 -13.16 -10.23
N ASP A 65 -12.93 -13.78 -10.49
CA ASP A 65 -13.74 -14.38 -9.44
C ASP A 65 -12.99 -15.58 -8.86
N ASP A 66 -12.73 -15.52 -7.55
CA ASP A 66 -12.25 -16.67 -6.78
C ASP A 66 -13.40 -17.14 -5.90
N TYR A 67 -13.64 -18.45 -5.88
CA TYR A 67 -14.63 -19.09 -5.02
C TYR A 67 -14.13 -19.11 -3.56
N GLY A 68 -15.03 -18.89 -2.59
CA GLY A 68 -14.73 -19.01 -1.16
C GLY A 68 -15.08 -17.77 -0.34
N GLU A 69 -14.37 -17.56 0.77
CA GLU A 69 -14.60 -16.43 1.68
C GLU A 69 -14.61 -15.07 0.97
N TYR A 70 -15.43 -14.12 1.43
CA TYR A 70 -15.54 -12.78 0.85
C TYR A 70 -14.19 -12.07 0.60
N ARG A 71 -13.18 -12.29 1.46
CA ARG A 71 -11.82 -11.76 1.28
C ARG A 71 -11.15 -12.24 0.00
N LYS A 72 -11.49 -13.43 -0.47
CA LYS A 72 -10.99 -14.08 -1.68
C LYS A 72 -11.83 -13.72 -2.91
N MET A 73 -13.08 -13.28 -2.75
CA MET A 73 -13.96 -12.81 -3.84
C MET A 73 -13.56 -11.41 -4.34
N LEU A 74 -12.41 -11.32 -5.03
CA LEU A 74 -11.80 -10.03 -5.39
C LEU A 74 -12.67 -9.18 -6.32
N LYS A 75 -13.30 -9.75 -7.34
CA LYS A 75 -14.19 -9.01 -8.25
C LYS A 75 -15.40 -8.44 -7.49
N THR A 76 -16.04 -9.23 -6.63
CA THR A 76 -17.11 -8.74 -5.74
C THR A 76 -16.63 -7.61 -4.84
N ARG A 77 -15.43 -7.73 -4.27
CA ARG A 77 -14.81 -6.66 -3.48
C ARG A 77 -14.54 -5.42 -4.31
N VAL A 78 -14.09 -5.53 -5.56
CA VAL A 78 -13.88 -4.37 -6.46
C VAL A 78 -15.20 -3.64 -6.69
N VAL A 79 -16.28 -4.37 -7.01
CA VAL A 79 -17.63 -3.81 -7.21
C VAL A 79 -18.13 -3.14 -5.93
N ALA A 80 -18.06 -3.83 -4.79
CA ALA A 80 -18.51 -3.29 -3.49
C ALA A 80 -17.68 -2.09 -3.02
N SER A 81 -16.38 -2.11 -3.29
CA SER A 81 -15.45 -1.02 -2.95
C SER A 81 -15.64 0.22 -3.80
N LYS A 82 -16.38 0.11 -4.92
CA LYS A 82 -16.59 1.20 -5.89
C LYS A 82 -15.26 1.74 -6.41
N ILE A 83 -14.36 0.86 -6.87
CA ILE A 83 -13.17 1.32 -7.62
C ILE A 83 -13.66 2.04 -8.88
N GLN A 84 -13.16 3.25 -9.10
CA GLN A 84 -13.51 4.09 -10.23
C GLN A 84 -12.25 4.55 -10.96
N ILE A 85 -12.39 4.98 -12.21
CA ILE A 85 -11.31 5.69 -12.92
C ILE A 85 -10.88 6.90 -12.08
N GLY A 86 -9.57 7.13 -11.96
CA GLY A 86 -8.99 8.15 -11.08
C GLY A 86 -8.77 7.69 -9.64
N SER A 87 -9.32 6.54 -9.23
CA SER A 87 -9.02 5.95 -7.92
C SER A 87 -7.56 5.54 -7.85
N TYR A 88 -6.89 5.83 -6.73
CA TYR A 88 -5.57 5.29 -6.48
C TYR A 88 -5.66 4.00 -5.69
N ILE A 89 -4.98 2.98 -6.17
CA ILE A 89 -4.95 1.67 -5.53
C ILE A 89 -3.54 1.10 -5.53
N SER A 90 -3.30 0.22 -4.57
CA SER A 90 -2.19 -0.70 -4.53
C SER A 90 -2.71 -2.12 -4.70
N VAL A 91 -1.99 -2.96 -5.44
CA VAL A 91 -2.42 -4.31 -5.79
C VAL A 91 -1.25 -5.27 -5.66
N LEU A 92 -1.47 -6.32 -4.87
CA LEU A 92 -0.56 -7.46 -4.82
C LEU A 92 -0.94 -8.40 -5.96
N CYS A 93 0.01 -8.67 -6.86
CA CYS A 93 -0.22 -9.46 -8.06
C CYS A 93 0.61 -10.74 -8.03
N LYS A 94 0.00 -11.85 -8.48
CA LYS A 94 0.71 -13.05 -8.96
C LYS A 94 1.01 -12.87 -10.44
N ILE A 95 2.23 -13.18 -10.88
CA ILE A 95 2.58 -13.17 -12.29
C ILE A 95 2.45 -14.58 -12.86
N LYS A 96 1.56 -14.79 -13.83
CA LYS A 96 1.35 -16.09 -14.49
C LYS A 96 1.28 -15.88 -15.99
N ALA A 97 2.10 -16.59 -16.75
CA ALA A 97 2.16 -16.48 -18.22
C ALA A 97 2.22 -15.01 -18.73
N GLN A 98 3.05 -14.18 -18.07
CA GLN A 98 3.20 -12.73 -18.31
C GLN A 98 1.98 -11.85 -17.94
N GLU A 99 0.89 -12.44 -17.48
CA GLU A 99 -0.25 -11.72 -16.93
C GLU A 99 -0.08 -11.42 -15.44
N ARG A 100 -0.68 -10.32 -14.98
CA ARG A 100 -0.74 -9.94 -13.58
C ARG A 100 -2.13 -10.20 -13.04
N ILE A 101 -2.25 -11.25 -12.25
CA ILE A 101 -3.49 -11.65 -11.61
C ILE A 101 -3.52 -11.06 -10.20
N ALA A 102 -4.51 -10.23 -9.91
CA ALA A 102 -4.69 -9.65 -8.59
C ALA A 102 -4.91 -10.75 -7.56
N ALA A 103 -4.21 -10.65 -6.43
CA ALA A 103 -4.41 -11.50 -5.26
C ALA A 103 -5.07 -10.74 -4.10
N ASP A 104 -4.84 -9.42 -4.03
CA ASP A 104 -5.51 -8.51 -3.12
C ASP A 104 -5.28 -7.06 -3.59
N PHE A 105 -6.12 -6.11 -3.14
CA PHE A 105 -5.95 -4.69 -3.40
C PHE A 105 -6.36 -3.81 -2.22
N LYS A 106 -5.81 -2.59 -2.15
CA LYS A 106 -6.12 -1.56 -1.13
C LYS A 106 -6.02 -0.16 -1.73
N TYR A 107 -6.91 0.76 -1.37
CA TYR A 107 -6.79 2.19 -1.75
C TYR A 107 -5.59 2.86 -1.07
N SER A 108 -5.42 2.56 0.20
CA SER A 108 -4.37 3.01 1.10
C SER A 108 -4.29 2.06 2.28
N GLY A 109 -3.29 2.23 3.12
CA GLY A 109 -3.14 1.51 4.37
C GLY A 109 -1.93 0.58 4.35
N LEU A 110 -2.06 -0.53 5.05
CA LEU A 110 -0.94 -1.38 5.45
C LEU A 110 -0.97 -2.73 4.74
N TRP A 111 0.08 -3.06 4.01
CA TRP A 111 0.40 -4.42 3.58
C TRP A 111 1.29 -5.09 4.63
N ASN A 112 0.95 -6.31 5.04
CA ASN A 112 1.78 -7.12 5.93
C ASN A 112 2.16 -8.41 5.22
N PHE A 113 3.46 -8.65 5.10
CA PHE A 113 4.02 -9.85 4.51
C PHE A 113 4.77 -10.64 5.59
N SER A 114 4.62 -11.96 5.56
CA SER A 114 5.25 -12.88 6.51
C SER A 114 5.64 -14.16 5.77
N GLY A 115 6.93 -14.50 5.82
CA GLY A 115 7.47 -15.71 5.21
C GLY A 115 8.78 -16.14 5.88
N TYR A 116 9.56 -16.99 5.21
CA TYR A 116 10.78 -17.57 5.78
C TYR A 116 11.91 -16.55 6.01
N LYS A 117 11.91 -15.40 5.32
CA LYS A 117 12.86 -14.28 5.58
C LYS A 117 12.36 -13.35 6.70
N GLY A 118 11.25 -13.68 7.35
CA GLY A 118 10.65 -12.89 8.42
C GLY A 118 9.47 -12.06 7.95
N LYS A 119 9.32 -10.86 8.53
CA LYS A 119 8.16 -9.99 8.35
C LYS A 119 8.56 -8.66 7.73
N MET A 120 7.73 -8.17 6.83
CA MET A 120 7.86 -6.87 6.18
C MET A 120 6.49 -6.20 6.13
N SER A 121 6.48 -4.89 6.33
CA SER A 121 5.26 -4.09 6.24
C SER A 121 5.46 -2.99 5.20
N VAL A 122 4.43 -2.71 4.39
CA VAL A 122 4.44 -1.59 3.44
C VAL A 122 3.25 -0.70 3.73
N ILE A 123 3.51 0.55 4.07
CA ILE A 123 2.47 1.54 4.36
C ILE A 123 2.36 2.46 3.16
N ILE A 124 1.14 2.62 2.66
CA ILE A 124 0.83 3.46 1.49
C ILE A 124 -0.26 4.43 1.89
N GLY A 125 -0.02 5.73 1.73
CA GLY A 125 -1.06 6.71 2.00
C GLY A 125 -0.56 8.14 2.00
N ASN A 126 -1.46 9.06 2.32
CA ASN A 126 -1.11 10.44 2.62
C ASN A 126 -0.84 10.56 4.11
N THR A 127 0.16 11.33 4.52
CA THR A 127 0.31 11.73 5.92
C THR A 127 -0.07 13.21 6.05
N PRO A 128 -1.03 13.55 6.91
CA PRO A 128 -1.28 14.94 7.30
C PRO A 128 -0.48 15.37 8.53
N PHE A 129 0.23 14.46 9.21
CA PHE A 129 0.80 14.71 10.53
C PHE A 129 2.26 14.31 10.59
N LEU A 130 3.12 15.31 10.74
CA LEU A 130 4.56 15.14 10.86
C LEU A 130 5.06 15.87 12.08
N ARG A 131 6.01 15.24 12.76
CA ARG A 131 6.73 15.86 13.86
C ARG A 131 8.15 15.35 13.90
N THR A 132 9.03 16.15 14.50
CA THR A 132 10.37 15.72 14.87
C THR A 132 10.32 15.20 16.30
N ALA A 133 10.92 14.04 16.55
CA ALA A 133 11.12 13.50 17.89
C ALA A 133 12.29 14.20 18.59
N ASP A 134 12.38 14.05 19.91
CA ASP A 134 13.43 14.69 20.73
C ASP A 134 14.85 14.28 20.32
N ASP A 135 15.00 13.08 19.74
CA ASP A 135 16.26 12.55 19.22
C ASP A 135 16.56 12.94 17.77
N GLY A 136 15.78 13.86 17.20
CA GLY A 136 15.94 14.36 15.83
C GLY A 136 15.34 13.48 14.74
N ALA A 137 14.74 12.34 15.07
CA ALA A 137 14.07 11.50 14.08
C ALA A 137 12.78 12.16 13.56
N LEU A 138 12.48 12.01 12.27
CA LEU A 138 11.19 12.43 11.72
C LEU A 138 10.16 11.32 11.97
N ILE A 139 8.98 11.71 12.42
CA ILE A 139 7.83 10.81 12.65
C ILE A 139 6.68 11.27 11.76
N ALA A 140 6.17 10.35 10.94
CA ALA A 140 4.94 10.54 10.18
C ALA A 140 3.82 9.64 10.74
N GLU A 141 2.60 10.17 10.75
CA GLU A 141 1.42 9.41 11.14
C GLU A 141 0.45 9.26 9.97
N PHE A 142 0.12 8.01 9.64
CA PHE A 142 -0.87 7.66 8.62
C PHE A 142 -2.15 7.25 9.31
N LEU A 143 -3.24 7.92 8.96
CA LEU A 143 -4.57 7.63 9.49
C LEU A 143 -5.41 6.92 8.45
N ASP A 144 -6.04 5.82 8.86
CA ASP A 144 -7.02 5.08 8.08
C ASP A 144 -8.24 4.79 8.94
N LYS A 145 -9.45 4.88 8.34
CA LYS A 145 -10.71 4.69 9.05
C LYS A 145 -11.42 3.46 8.50
N ASP A 146 -11.69 2.50 9.36
CA ASP A 146 -12.63 1.43 9.03
C ASP A 146 -14.06 1.93 9.26
N ARG A 147 -14.73 2.24 8.15
CA ARG A 147 -16.11 2.76 8.16
C ARG A 147 -17.10 1.78 8.78
N ALA A 148 -16.80 0.48 8.83
CA ALA A 148 -17.71 -0.53 9.37
C ALA A 148 -17.60 -0.71 10.90
N HIS A 149 -16.46 -0.35 11.51
CA HIS A 149 -16.16 -0.71 12.90
C HIS A 149 -15.86 0.49 13.82
N GLU A 150 -16.00 1.73 13.34
CA GLU A 150 -15.70 2.96 14.11
C GLU A 150 -14.28 2.98 14.73
N VAL A 151 -13.35 2.20 14.17
CA VAL A 151 -11.95 2.14 14.61
C VAL A 151 -11.10 3.06 13.75
N LEU A 152 -10.34 3.94 14.40
CA LEU A 152 -9.29 4.72 13.74
C LEU A 152 -7.97 3.94 13.82
N TYR A 153 -7.41 3.60 12.66
CA TYR A 153 -6.09 3.00 12.57
C TYR A 153 -5.06 4.10 12.39
N SER A 154 -4.16 4.21 13.36
CA SER A 154 -2.96 5.04 13.27
C SER A 154 -1.76 4.15 12.99
N ARG A 155 -0.98 4.53 11.99
CA ARG A 155 0.31 3.90 11.65
C ARG A 155 1.38 4.96 11.79
N ILE A 156 2.19 4.84 12.83
CA ILE A 156 3.27 5.76 13.12
C ILE A 156 4.55 5.18 12.51
N VAL A 157 5.16 5.94 11.61
CA VAL A 157 6.39 5.57 10.92
C VAL A 157 7.48 6.53 11.38
N ARG A 158 8.57 5.95 11.89
CA ARG A 158 9.78 6.68 12.25
C ARG A 158 10.81 6.56 11.13
N PHE A 159 11.43 7.68 10.79
CA PHE A 159 12.49 7.79 9.80
C PHE A 159 13.81 8.11 10.49
N SER A 160 14.87 7.47 10.04
CA SER A 160 16.24 7.69 10.50
C SER A 160 17.15 7.99 9.29
N GLY A 161 18.37 8.48 9.53
CA GLY A 161 19.40 8.60 8.48
C GLY A 161 19.04 9.51 7.29
N GLU A 162 19.40 9.06 6.09
CA GLU A 162 19.19 9.81 4.84
C GLU A 162 17.70 9.92 4.47
N GLU A 163 16.87 8.99 4.95
CA GLU A 163 15.42 8.96 4.74
C GLU A 163 14.74 10.18 5.35
N ILE A 164 15.27 10.73 6.45
CA ILE A 164 14.77 11.96 7.08
C ILE A 164 14.77 13.12 6.07
N LYS A 165 15.87 13.32 5.34
CA LYS A 165 15.99 14.44 4.39
C LYS A 165 14.97 14.32 3.25
N LYS A 166 14.84 13.11 2.69
CA LYS A 166 13.87 12.81 1.62
C LYS A 166 12.43 12.99 2.09
N ALA A 167 12.11 12.43 3.25
CA ALA A 167 10.78 12.54 3.85
C ALA A 167 10.43 14.01 4.17
N ALA A 168 11.32 14.75 4.82
CA ALA A 168 11.10 16.14 5.19
C ALA A 168 10.82 17.02 3.94
N SER A 169 11.66 16.93 2.91
CA SER A 169 11.45 17.69 1.67
C SER A 169 10.08 17.41 1.05
N LEU A 170 9.66 16.14 1.04
CA LEU A 170 8.43 15.75 0.37
C LEU A 170 7.20 16.16 1.16
N TYR A 171 7.20 15.86 2.45
CA TYR A 171 6.06 16.08 3.30
C TYR A 171 5.80 17.56 3.58
N MET A 172 6.86 18.39 3.66
CA MET A 172 6.70 19.84 3.77
C MET A 172 6.11 20.47 2.50
N THR A 173 6.30 19.86 1.32
CA THR A 173 5.71 20.38 0.07
C THR A 173 4.23 20.00 -0.09
N GLY A 174 3.67 19.16 0.79
CA GLY A 174 2.27 18.72 0.72
C GLY A 174 1.94 17.88 -0.51
N GLN A 175 2.96 17.46 -1.25
CA GLN A 175 2.80 16.89 -2.57
C GLN A 175 3.24 15.42 -2.61
N SER A 176 2.34 14.48 -2.25
CA SER A 176 2.22 13.11 -2.83
C SER A 176 1.64 12.06 -1.86
N ARG A 177 1.19 10.93 -2.42
CA ARG A 177 1.09 9.67 -1.68
C ARG A 177 2.48 9.13 -1.41
N SER A 178 2.71 8.69 -0.18
CA SER A 178 3.96 8.11 0.28
C SER A 178 3.90 6.60 0.37
N VAL A 179 5.02 5.95 0.08
CA VAL A 179 5.23 4.53 0.31
C VAL A 179 6.39 4.35 1.27
N CYS A 180 6.09 3.78 2.45
CA CYS A 180 7.09 3.43 3.44
C CYS A 180 7.23 1.91 3.48
N ILE A 181 8.38 1.40 3.03
CA ILE A 181 8.76 0.00 3.21
C ILE A 181 9.41 -0.10 4.58
N CYS A 182 8.79 -0.87 5.45
CA CYS A 182 9.11 -0.95 6.87
C CYS A 182 9.53 -2.38 7.25
N GLY A 183 10.23 -2.48 8.39
CA GLY A 183 10.43 -3.75 9.08
C GLY A 183 9.13 -4.31 9.70
N PRO A 184 9.24 -5.33 10.56
CA PRO A 184 8.10 -5.77 11.36
C PRO A 184 7.53 -4.64 12.21
N ARG A 185 6.24 -4.72 12.53
CA ARG A 185 5.61 -3.85 13.53
C ARG A 185 6.38 -3.95 14.86
N ILE A 186 6.79 -2.80 15.39
CA ILE A 186 7.58 -2.67 16.62
C ILE A 186 6.66 -2.73 17.85
N ARG A 187 5.54 -2.00 17.79
CA ARG A 187 4.60 -1.86 18.91
C ARG A 187 3.18 -1.70 18.40
N ASN A 188 2.20 -2.13 19.19
CA ASN A 188 0.79 -1.80 19.00
C ASN A 188 0.19 -1.32 20.32
N ILE A 189 -0.62 -0.27 20.26
CA ILE A 189 -1.37 0.29 21.39
C ILE A 189 -2.83 0.37 20.98
N LYS A 190 -3.73 -0.08 21.85
CA LYS A 190 -5.17 0.08 21.69
C LYS A 190 -5.68 1.10 22.69
N GLU A 191 -6.16 2.23 22.21
CA GLU A 191 -6.82 3.25 23.00
C GLU A 191 -8.35 3.09 22.85
N LYS A 192 -9.08 3.24 23.94
CA LYS A 192 -10.54 3.35 23.93
C LYS A 192 -10.88 4.81 24.27
N THR A 193 -11.87 5.37 23.58
CA THR A 193 -12.34 6.73 23.86
C THR A 193 -13.86 6.75 23.90
N ASP A 194 -14.44 7.37 24.92
CA ASP A 194 -15.82 7.81 25.04
C ASP A 194 -15.85 9.20 25.74
N GLU A 195 -16.85 10.09 25.64
CA GLU A 195 -18.24 9.98 25.15
C GLU A 195 -18.61 11.00 24.03
N LYS A 196 -17.66 11.59 23.31
CA LYS A 196 -17.97 12.50 22.16
C LYS A 196 -17.08 12.29 20.91
N GLY A 197 -16.50 11.09 20.72
CA GLY A 197 -15.54 10.76 19.66
C GLY A 197 -15.42 9.26 19.30
N PHE A 198 -14.36 8.85 18.58
CA PHE A 198 -14.14 7.46 18.12
C PHE A 198 -14.04 6.44 19.26
N LYS A 199 -14.76 5.31 19.14
CA LYS A 199 -14.83 4.24 20.17
C LYS A 199 -13.49 3.57 20.47
N SER A 200 -12.61 3.44 19.48
CA SER A 200 -11.26 2.92 19.69
C SER A 200 -10.26 3.36 18.62
N ARG A 201 -8.98 3.44 19.02
CA ARG A 201 -7.84 3.73 18.15
C ARG A 201 -6.79 2.63 18.28
N ASP A 202 -6.37 2.06 17.16
CA ASP A 202 -5.27 1.09 17.12
C ASP A 202 -4.04 1.77 16.50
N ILE A 203 -3.02 1.99 17.32
CA ILE A 203 -1.79 2.70 17.00
C ILE A 203 -0.66 1.69 16.85
N SER A 204 -0.18 1.51 15.62
CA SER A 204 0.94 0.61 15.33
C SER A 204 2.18 1.40 14.91
N TYR A 205 3.35 1.01 15.44
CA TYR A 205 4.63 1.69 15.22
C TYR A 205 5.55 0.88 14.30
N TYR A 206 6.24 1.57 13.41
CA TYR A 206 7.13 1.00 12.40
C TYR A 206 8.40 1.85 12.23
N GLU A 207 9.52 1.19 11.94
CA GLU A 207 10.74 1.85 11.45
C GLU A 207 10.77 1.75 9.92
N CYS A 208 10.94 2.90 9.27
CA CYS A 208 11.12 2.98 7.83
C CYS A 208 12.49 2.41 7.45
N ARG A 209 12.54 1.63 6.38
CA ARG A 209 13.79 1.08 5.80
C ARG A 209 14.04 1.54 4.38
N ALA A 210 12.98 1.88 3.67
CA ALA A 210 13.05 2.53 2.37
C ALA A 210 11.80 3.36 2.17
N PHE A 211 11.98 4.50 1.53
CA PHE A 211 10.95 5.48 1.32
C PHE A 211 10.87 5.87 -0.15
N GLU A 212 9.67 5.79 -0.70
CA GLU A 212 9.39 6.10 -2.09
C GLU A 212 8.19 7.02 -2.21
N THR A 213 8.20 7.81 -3.27
CA THR A 213 7.21 8.86 -3.50
C THR A 213 6.52 8.61 -4.82
N LEU A 214 5.22 8.86 -4.83
CA LEU A 214 4.38 8.59 -5.99
C LEU A 214 3.89 9.94 -6.51
N PRO A 215 4.29 10.35 -7.71
CA PRO A 215 3.75 11.58 -8.26
C PRO A 215 2.24 11.44 -8.42
N PHE A 216 1.55 12.58 -8.32
CA PHE A 216 0.11 12.67 -8.51
C PHE A 216 -0.30 12.25 -9.91
#